data_AF-A0A6J2PHH1-F1
#
_entry.id   AF-A0A6J2PHH1-F1
#
_cell.length_a   1.000
_cell.length_b   1.000
_cell.length_c   1.000
_cell.angle_alpha   90.00
_cell.angle_beta   90.00
_cell.angle_gamma   90.00
#
_symmetry.space_group_name_H-M   'P 1'
#
loop_
_entity.id
_entity.type
_entity.pdbx_description
1 polymer ?
#
loop_
_entity_poly.entity_id
_entity_poly.type
_entity_poly.pdbx_seq_one_letter_code
_entity_poly.pdbx_strand_id
1 'polypeptide(L)'
;MEMLRRSSVFAAEVFDRSPTDKELVSQGKALCRDYIHSRLNRAGIGWSKPEHGLVASGGALGEISSVLLWLGDELEYLRPNVYRNVARQLNITVASENIVSDAFLAVAADIFSTGVTWGKVVSLYAVAGALAVDCVRHGHPAMVNTIVDCMGEFVRKSLTSWLKRRGGWVDVTKCVVNTDPSFRSHWLVSAACAFGHYVKATVLYLLREK
;
A
#
# COMPACT_ATOMS: atom_id res chain seq x y z
N MET A 1 -2.06 -46.84 15.56
CA MET A 1 -1.37 -46.08 14.50
C MET A 1 -2.32 -45.16 13.71
N GLU A 2 -3.63 -45.12 13.99
CA GLU A 2 -4.61 -44.22 13.34
C GLU A 2 -4.39 -42.72 13.61
N MET A 3 -3.97 -42.36 14.83
CA MET A 3 -3.97 -40.98 15.31
C MET A 3 -2.95 -40.09 14.58
N LEU A 4 -1.78 -40.63 14.23
CA LEU A 4 -0.72 -39.87 13.54
C LEU A 4 -1.06 -39.59 12.07
N ARG A 5 -1.81 -40.48 11.42
CA ARG A 5 -2.25 -40.31 10.03
C ARG A 5 -3.36 -39.27 9.89
N ARG A 6 -4.21 -39.14 10.92
CA ARG A 6 -5.26 -38.12 10.97
C ARG A 6 -4.68 -36.72 11.22
N SER A 7 -3.68 -36.62 12.09
CA SER A 7 -3.00 -35.34 12.37
C SER A 7 -2.18 -34.83 11.18
N SER A 8 -1.57 -35.71 10.37
CA SER A 8 -0.86 -35.29 9.16
C SER A 8 -1.81 -34.85 8.03
N VAL A 9 -3.00 -35.45 7.93
CA VAL A 9 -4.05 -35.02 6.98
C VAL A 9 -4.60 -33.65 7.36
N PHE A 10 -4.85 -33.39 8.65
CA PHE A 10 -5.29 -32.08 9.12
C PHE A 10 -4.19 -31.00 8.98
N ALA A 11 -2.92 -31.35 9.20
CA ALA A 11 -1.82 -30.41 9.00
C ALA A 11 -1.59 -30.08 7.50
N ALA A 12 -1.82 -31.05 6.61
CA ALA A 12 -1.73 -30.85 5.17
C ALA A 12 -2.89 -30.00 4.61
N GLU A 13 -4.10 -30.09 5.17
CA GLU A 13 -5.25 -29.26 4.76
C GLU A 13 -5.12 -27.78 5.16
N VAL A 14 -4.34 -27.47 6.20
CA VAL A 14 -4.13 -26.09 6.67
C VAL A 14 -3.15 -25.31 5.79
N PHE A 15 -2.25 -25.99 5.07
CA PHE A 15 -1.20 -25.35 4.27
C PHE A 15 -1.47 -25.31 2.75
N ASP A 16 -2.50 -25.99 2.25
CA ASP A 16 -2.78 -26.06 0.80
C ASP A 16 -4.07 -25.33 0.37
N ARG A 17 -4.62 -24.50 1.27
CA ARG A 17 -5.82 -23.74 0.93
C ARG A 17 -5.43 -22.50 0.10
N SER A 18 -5.47 -22.66 -1.22
CA SER A 18 -5.38 -21.53 -2.15
C SER A 18 -6.34 -20.40 -1.72
N PRO A 19 -5.88 -19.13 -1.67
CA PRO A 19 -6.68 -18.04 -1.15
C PRO A 19 -7.98 -17.90 -1.94
N THR A 20 -9.08 -17.73 -1.23
CA THR A 20 -10.41 -17.63 -1.87
C THR A 20 -10.60 -16.29 -2.57
N ASP A 21 -11.44 -16.23 -3.60
CA ASP A 21 -11.73 -14.98 -4.33
C ASP A 21 -12.22 -13.88 -3.39
N LYS A 22 -13.10 -14.27 -2.45
CA LYS A 22 -13.65 -13.36 -1.44
C LYS A 22 -12.57 -12.78 -0.54
N GLU A 23 -11.59 -13.61 -0.16
CA GLU A 23 -10.46 -13.17 0.66
C GLU A 23 -9.54 -12.24 -0.11
N LEU A 24 -9.17 -12.58 -1.35
CA LEU A 24 -8.32 -11.75 -2.19
C LEU A 24 -8.96 -10.37 -2.46
N VAL A 25 -10.27 -10.33 -2.69
CA VAL A 25 -11.02 -9.09 -2.87
C VAL A 25 -11.07 -8.30 -1.56
N SER A 26 -11.36 -8.95 -0.43
CA SER A 26 -11.39 -8.30 0.88
C SER A 26 -10.04 -7.66 1.24
N GLN A 27 -8.94 -8.41 1.05
CA GLN A 27 -7.57 -7.93 1.22
C GLN A 27 -7.27 -6.76 0.27
N GLY A 28 -7.62 -6.87 -1.01
CA GLY A 28 -7.44 -5.80 -1.99
C GLY A 28 -8.14 -4.50 -1.60
N LYS A 29 -9.37 -4.58 -1.09
CA LYS A 29 -10.12 -3.41 -0.57
C LYS A 29 -9.51 -2.84 0.70
N ALA A 30 -9.06 -3.69 1.63
CA ALA A 30 -8.40 -3.24 2.86
C ALA A 30 -7.10 -2.48 2.55
N LEU A 31 -6.24 -3.04 1.69
CA LEU A 31 -5.02 -2.40 1.22
C LEU A 31 -5.31 -1.06 0.52
N CYS A 32 -6.43 -0.97 -0.22
CA CYS A 32 -6.81 0.25 -0.92
C CYS A 32 -7.20 1.35 0.06
N ARG A 33 -7.96 1.01 1.11
CA ARG A 33 -8.31 1.94 2.20
C ARG A 33 -7.06 2.46 2.91
N ASP A 34 -6.15 1.57 3.28
CA ASP A 34 -4.88 1.95 3.92
C ASP A 34 -4.07 2.90 3.03
N TYR A 35 -3.97 2.58 1.74
CA TYR A 35 -3.24 3.38 0.78
C TYR A 35 -3.84 4.79 0.62
N ILE A 36 -5.16 4.88 0.42
CA ILE A 36 -5.87 6.15 0.32
C ILE A 36 -5.71 6.98 1.60
N HIS A 37 -5.89 6.36 2.76
CA HIS A 37 -5.74 7.02 4.06
C HIS A 37 -4.33 7.60 4.24
N SER A 38 -3.30 6.83 3.89
CA SER A 38 -1.91 7.31 3.88
C SER A 38 -1.73 8.54 2.96
N ARG A 39 -2.30 8.50 1.75
CA ARG A 39 -2.22 9.60 0.77
C ARG A 39 -2.99 10.85 1.19
N LEU A 40 -4.15 10.71 1.83
CA LEU A 40 -4.92 11.83 2.40
C LEU A 40 -4.15 12.52 3.52
N ASN A 41 -3.58 11.74 4.45
CA ASN A 41 -2.75 12.28 5.53
C ASN A 41 -1.50 12.99 5.00
N ARG A 42 -0.83 12.41 4.00
CA ARG A 42 0.32 13.04 3.32
C ARG A 42 -0.07 14.35 2.62
N ALA A 43 -1.32 14.47 2.17
CA ALA A 43 -1.84 15.68 1.55
C ALA A 43 -2.27 16.77 2.57
N GLY A 44 -2.12 16.53 3.88
CA GLY A 44 -2.55 17.44 4.93
C GLY A 44 -4.08 17.51 5.11
N ILE A 45 -4.81 16.61 4.45
CA ILE A 45 -6.25 16.47 4.59
C ILE A 45 -6.43 15.54 5.79
N GLY A 46 -6.66 16.12 6.96
CA GLY A 46 -6.81 15.40 8.24
C GLY A 46 -8.04 14.48 8.22
N TRP A 47 -7.94 13.38 7.48
CA TRP A 47 -8.97 12.37 7.36
C TRP A 47 -8.85 11.45 8.56
N SER A 48 -9.65 11.74 9.59
CA SER A 48 -9.76 10.92 10.79
C SER A 48 -10.00 9.47 10.39
N LYS A 49 -9.20 8.56 10.94
CA LYS A 49 -9.33 7.12 10.74
C LYS A 49 -10.80 6.72 10.99
N PRO A 50 -11.56 6.21 10.00
CA PRO A 50 -12.89 5.71 10.29
C PRO A 50 -12.72 4.56 11.28
N GLU A 51 -13.28 4.72 12.47
CA GLU A 51 -13.16 3.79 13.61
C GLU A 51 -13.80 2.41 13.35
N HIS A 52 -14.25 2.16 12.11
CA HIS A 52 -14.83 0.90 11.68
C HIS A 52 -13.75 0.02 11.05
N GLY A 53 -12.96 -0.65 11.89
CA GLY A 53 -12.07 -1.72 11.45
C GLY A 53 -10.66 -1.74 12.02
N LEU A 54 -10.43 -1.26 13.24
CA LEU A 54 -9.22 -1.54 14.04
C LEU A 54 -9.11 -3.03 14.44
N VAL A 55 -9.48 -3.96 13.56
CA VAL A 55 -9.05 -5.35 13.68
C VAL A 55 -7.60 -5.36 13.22
N ALA A 56 -6.71 -5.07 14.16
CA ALA A 56 -5.29 -5.40 14.16
C ALA A 56 -4.67 -5.65 12.77
N SER A 57 -4.20 -4.59 12.10
CA SER A 57 -3.20 -4.70 11.02
C SER A 57 -1.81 -5.04 11.62
N GLY A 58 -1.78 -6.05 12.49
CA GLY A 58 -0.60 -6.64 13.09
C GLY A 58 -0.46 -8.05 12.55
N GLY A 59 0.13 -8.18 11.37
CA GLY A 59 0.29 -9.45 10.64
C GLY A 59 0.67 -9.20 9.18
N ALA A 60 0.66 -10.26 8.37
CA ALA A 60 1.10 -10.24 6.96
C ALA A 60 0.45 -9.12 6.11
N LEU A 61 -0.82 -8.77 6.37
CA LEU A 61 -1.52 -7.69 5.64
C LEU A 61 -0.90 -6.30 5.90
N GLY A 62 -0.41 -6.05 7.11
CA GLY A 62 0.27 -4.79 7.45
C GLY A 62 1.64 -4.67 6.75
N GLU A 63 2.34 -5.78 6.59
CA GLU A 63 3.58 -5.85 5.80
C GLU A 63 3.31 -5.59 4.33
N ILE A 64 2.29 -6.24 3.76
CA ILE A 64 1.83 -6.01 2.37
C ILE A 64 1.46 -4.53 2.17
N SER A 65 0.71 -3.95 3.11
CA SER A 65 0.31 -2.53 3.08
C SER A 65 1.53 -1.61 3.08
N SER A 66 2.51 -1.88 3.96
CA SER A 66 3.76 -1.12 4.04
C SER A 66 4.59 -1.21 2.76
N VAL A 67 4.69 -2.40 2.18
CA VAL A 67 5.38 -2.63 0.91
C VAL A 67 4.69 -1.90 -0.25
N LEU A 68 3.36 -1.98 -0.33
CA LEU A 68 2.58 -1.28 -1.37
C LEU A 68 2.76 0.24 -1.27
N LEU A 69 2.73 0.79 -0.05
CA LEU A 69 3.00 2.21 0.19
C LEU A 69 4.39 2.61 -0.28
N TRP A 70 5.41 1.83 0.12
CA TRP A 70 6.79 2.08 -0.26
C TRP A 70 7.01 2.01 -1.78
N LEU A 71 6.51 0.96 -2.44
CA LEU A 71 6.58 0.83 -3.90
C LEU A 71 5.83 1.97 -4.60
N GLY A 72 4.72 2.44 -4.02
CA GLY A 72 3.98 3.58 -4.50
C GLY A 72 4.79 4.88 -4.45
N ASP A 73 5.46 5.12 -3.33
CA ASP A 73 6.36 6.27 -3.16
C ASP A 73 7.55 6.19 -4.13
N GLU A 74 8.12 5.00 -4.33
CA GLU A 74 9.21 4.78 -5.27
C GLU A 74 8.77 5.00 -6.73
N LEU A 75 7.57 4.55 -7.12
CA LEU A 75 7.02 4.83 -8.46
C LEU A 75 6.83 6.34 -8.68
N GLU A 76 6.33 7.05 -7.68
CA GLU A 76 6.19 8.51 -7.71
C GLU A 76 7.54 9.22 -7.84
N TYR A 77 8.58 8.70 -7.18
CA TYR A 77 9.96 9.20 -7.27
C TYR A 77 10.60 8.94 -8.64
N LEU A 78 10.46 7.72 -9.17
CA LEU A 78 11.08 7.31 -10.44
C LEU A 78 10.42 7.95 -11.66
N ARG A 79 9.10 8.22 -11.60
CA ARG A 79 8.35 8.81 -12.72
C ARG A 79 7.42 9.93 -12.25
N PRO A 80 7.98 11.07 -11.79
CA PRO A 80 7.19 12.18 -11.27
C PRO A 80 6.23 12.74 -12.32
N ASN A 81 6.56 12.69 -13.61
CA ASN A 81 5.69 13.20 -14.68
C ASN A 81 4.43 12.35 -14.91
N VAL A 82 4.49 11.05 -14.60
CA VAL A 82 3.34 10.13 -14.75
C VAL A 82 2.49 10.16 -13.48
N TYR A 83 3.13 10.09 -12.30
CA TYR A 83 2.40 9.89 -11.05
C TYR A 83 2.09 11.17 -10.26
N ARG A 84 2.88 12.25 -10.40
CA ARG A 84 2.70 13.50 -9.62
C ARG A 84 1.51 14.36 -10.10
N ASN A 85 0.69 13.86 -11.02
CA ASN A 85 -0.40 14.60 -11.64
C ASN A 85 -1.49 13.68 -12.23
N VAL A 86 -1.60 12.42 -11.82
CA VAL A 86 -2.58 11.48 -12.41
C VAL A 86 -3.98 12.09 -12.44
N ALA A 87 -4.43 12.66 -11.32
CA ALA A 87 -5.76 13.24 -11.25
C ALA A 87 -5.92 14.54 -12.09
N ARG A 88 -4.85 15.32 -12.29
CA ARG A 88 -4.81 16.46 -13.23
C ARG A 88 -4.79 16.01 -14.70
N GLN A 89 -4.13 14.90 -15.02
CA GLN A 89 -4.13 14.29 -16.35
C GLN A 89 -5.48 13.66 -16.69
N LEU A 90 -6.22 13.19 -15.68
CA LEU A 90 -7.53 12.58 -15.88
C LEU A 90 -8.66 13.60 -16.08
N ASN A 91 -8.44 14.89 -15.82
CA ASN A 91 -9.42 15.96 -16.02
C ASN A 91 -10.84 15.58 -15.52
N ILE A 92 -10.92 14.84 -14.42
CA ILE A 92 -12.20 14.36 -13.90
C ILE A 92 -12.82 15.54 -13.17
N THR A 93 -13.86 16.12 -13.77
CA THR A 93 -14.85 16.87 -13.00
C THR A 93 -15.48 15.89 -12.02
N VAL A 94 -15.03 15.93 -10.76
CA VAL A 94 -15.57 15.13 -9.66
C VAL A 94 -16.97 15.66 -9.34
N ALA A 95 -17.95 15.33 -10.18
CA ALA A 95 -19.33 15.80 -10.05
C ALA A 95 -20.32 14.64 -9.86
N SER A 96 -19.93 13.39 -10.16
CA SER A 96 -20.80 12.21 -10.06
C SER A 96 -20.00 10.92 -9.82
N GLU A 97 -20.61 10.00 -9.06
CA GLU A 97 -20.08 8.67 -8.75
C GLU A 97 -19.77 7.84 -9.99
N ASN A 98 -20.64 7.93 -11.00
CA ASN A 98 -20.49 7.19 -12.26
C ASN A 98 -19.24 7.64 -13.01
N ILE A 99 -18.95 8.95 -13.02
CA ILE A 99 -17.79 9.51 -13.70
C ILE A 99 -16.49 9.03 -13.04
N VAL A 100 -16.44 9.01 -11.70
CA VAL A 100 -15.26 8.52 -10.96
C VAL A 100 -15.03 7.02 -11.21
N SER A 101 -16.12 6.24 -11.21
CA SER A 101 -16.08 4.80 -11.47
C SER A 101 -15.61 4.50 -12.89
N ASP A 102 -16.18 5.15 -13.89
CA ASP A 102 -15.83 4.98 -15.30
C ASP A 102 -14.39 5.40 -15.56
N ALA A 103 -13.96 6.54 -15.00
CA ALA A 103 -12.59 6.99 -15.15
C ALA A 103 -11.59 6.03 -14.49
N PHE A 104 -11.89 5.53 -13.29
CA PHE A 104 -11.04 4.52 -12.64
C PHE A 104 -10.92 3.25 -13.47
N LEU A 105 -12.04 2.74 -14.00
CA LEU A 105 -12.06 1.51 -14.80
C LEU A 105 -11.37 1.68 -16.16
N ALA A 106 -11.51 2.84 -16.80
CA ALA A 106 -10.80 3.16 -18.04
C ALA A 106 -9.28 3.15 -17.82
N VAL A 107 -8.79 3.83 -16.77
CA VAL A 107 -7.36 3.84 -16.42
C VAL A 107 -6.86 2.43 -16.09
N ALA A 108 -7.67 1.64 -15.38
CA ALA A 108 -7.33 0.25 -15.11
C ALA A 108 -7.23 -0.55 -16.42
N ALA A 109 -8.17 -0.42 -17.35
CA ALA A 109 -8.09 -1.11 -18.64
C ALA A 109 -6.80 -0.77 -19.39
N ASP A 110 -6.42 0.51 -19.41
CA ASP A 110 -5.20 0.97 -20.09
C ASP A 110 -3.92 0.42 -19.44
N ILE A 111 -3.81 0.51 -18.11
CA ILE A 111 -2.65 0.02 -17.35
C ILE A 111 -2.44 -1.49 -17.60
N PHE A 112 -3.52 -2.26 -17.62
CA PHE A 112 -3.48 -3.72 -17.68
C PHE A 112 -3.64 -4.31 -19.09
N SER A 113 -3.75 -3.47 -20.12
CA SER A 113 -3.87 -3.86 -21.54
C SER A 113 -2.83 -4.89 -22.00
N THR A 114 -1.59 -4.76 -21.55
CA THR A 114 -0.47 -5.67 -21.90
C THR A 114 -0.20 -6.74 -20.84
N GLY A 115 -1.16 -7.03 -19.95
CA GLY A 115 -1.05 -8.04 -18.90
C GLY A 115 -0.74 -7.46 -17.51
N VAL A 116 -0.63 -8.36 -16.52
CA VAL A 116 -0.60 -8.02 -15.09
C VAL A 116 0.81 -8.18 -14.50
N THR A 117 1.32 -7.12 -13.86
CA THR A 117 2.57 -7.11 -13.09
C THR A 117 2.38 -6.39 -11.75
N TRP A 118 3.22 -6.67 -10.76
CA TRP A 118 3.15 -5.99 -9.46
C TRP A 118 3.32 -4.46 -9.59
N GLY A 119 4.21 -4.00 -10.47
CA GLY A 119 4.34 -2.56 -10.75
C GLY A 119 3.03 -1.93 -11.26
N LYS A 120 2.29 -2.61 -12.14
CA LYS A 120 0.98 -2.16 -12.62
C LYS A 120 -0.09 -2.19 -11.52
N VAL A 121 -0.07 -3.21 -10.66
CA VAL A 121 -0.93 -3.26 -9.48
C VAL A 121 -0.67 -2.05 -8.59
N VAL A 122 0.59 -1.80 -8.21
CA VAL A 122 0.95 -0.63 -7.39
C VAL A 122 0.54 0.68 -8.07
N SER A 123 0.70 0.78 -9.39
CA SER A 123 0.28 1.95 -10.18
C SER A 123 -1.23 2.22 -10.06
N LEU A 124 -2.05 1.17 -10.07
CA LEU A 124 -3.49 1.30 -9.89
C LEU A 124 -3.86 1.78 -8.48
N TYR A 125 -3.14 1.33 -7.44
CA TYR A 125 -3.31 1.84 -6.07
C TYR A 125 -2.92 3.31 -5.97
N ALA A 126 -1.83 3.73 -6.64
CA ALA A 126 -1.44 5.13 -6.73
C ALA A 126 -2.51 5.99 -7.40
N VAL A 127 -3.12 5.50 -8.49
CA VAL A 127 -4.26 6.16 -9.17
C VAL A 127 -5.44 6.30 -8.21
N ALA A 128 -5.83 5.23 -7.50
CA ALA A 128 -6.90 5.28 -6.51
C ALA A 128 -6.65 6.32 -5.41
N GLY A 129 -5.41 6.38 -4.90
CA GLY A 129 -4.98 7.36 -3.92
C GLY A 129 -5.07 8.80 -4.43
N ALA A 130 -4.61 9.05 -5.66
CA ALA A 130 -4.68 10.37 -6.28
C ALA A 130 -6.13 10.83 -6.51
N LEU A 131 -6.98 9.93 -7.04
CA LEU A 131 -8.41 10.20 -7.24
C LEU A 131 -9.12 10.49 -5.91
N ALA A 132 -8.84 9.71 -4.87
CA ALA A 132 -9.44 9.91 -3.56
C ALA A 132 -9.04 11.26 -2.95
N VAL A 133 -7.76 11.64 -3.05
CA VAL A 133 -7.28 12.96 -2.60
C VAL A 133 -8.03 14.09 -3.31
N ASP A 134 -8.20 13.99 -4.62
CA ASP A 134 -8.91 15.01 -5.38
C ASP A 134 -10.41 15.03 -5.07
N CYS A 135 -11.04 13.87 -4.89
CA CYS A 135 -12.45 13.82 -4.48
C CYS A 135 -12.67 14.51 -3.13
N VAL A 136 -11.80 14.26 -2.14
CA VAL A 136 -11.93 14.88 -0.82
C VAL A 136 -11.65 16.39 -0.89
N ARG A 137 -10.67 16.83 -1.69
CA ARG A 137 -10.40 18.27 -1.91
C ARG A 137 -11.58 19.03 -2.52
N HIS A 138 -12.34 18.40 -3.40
CA HIS A 138 -13.52 19.00 -4.03
C HIS A 138 -14.80 18.83 -3.19
N GLY A 139 -14.71 18.36 -1.94
CA GLY A 139 -15.88 18.24 -1.05
C GLY A 139 -16.74 17.00 -1.29
N HIS A 140 -16.21 15.97 -1.97
CA HIS A 140 -16.89 14.72 -2.27
C HIS A 140 -16.26 13.50 -1.57
N PRO A 141 -16.19 13.47 -0.23
CA PRO A 141 -15.55 12.38 0.50
C PRO A 141 -16.25 11.02 0.36
N ALA A 142 -17.55 11.01 0.04
CA ALA A 142 -18.30 9.77 -0.21
C ALA A 142 -17.72 8.94 -1.37
N MET A 143 -17.09 9.59 -2.35
CA MET A 143 -16.48 8.95 -3.53
C MET A 143 -15.32 8.02 -3.16
N VAL A 144 -14.70 8.19 -1.97
CA VAL A 144 -13.65 7.30 -1.49
C VAL A 144 -14.14 5.86 -1.39
N ASN A 145 -15.39 5.65 -0.93
CA ASN A 145 -15.96 4.30 -0.84
C ASN A 145 -16.21 3.72 -2.24
N THR A 146 -16.71 4.52 -3.18
CA THR A 146 -16.88 4.13 -4.58
C THR A 146 -15.57 3.69 -5.20
N ILE A 147 -14.47 4.43 -4.98
CA ILE A 147 -13.13 4.07 -5.49
C ILE A 147 -12.68 2.72 -4.92
N VAL A 148 -12.88 2.49 -3.62
CA VAL A 148 -12.54 1.21 -2.96
C VAL A 148 -13.40 0.07 -3.49
N ASP A 149 -14.67 0.32 -3.79
CA ASP A 149 -15.57 -0.68 -4.39
C ASP A 149 -15.17 -1.01 -5.83
N CYS A 150 -14.80 0.00 -6.63
CA CYS A 150 -14.25 -0.19 -7.98
C CYS A 150 -12.94 -0.99 -7.96
N MET A 151 -12.05 -0.71 -7.00
CA MET A 151 -10.85 -1.51 -6.79
C MET A 151 -11.18 -2.97 -6.47
N GLY A 152 -12.13 -3.20 -5.56
CA GLY A 152 -12.57 -4.55 -5.22
C GLY A 152 -13.16 -5.30 -6.41
N GLU A 153 -13.97 -4.63 -7.22
CA GLU A 153 -14.57 -5.16 -8.43
C GLU A 153 -13.51 -5.50 -9.50
N PHE A 154 -12.52 -4.63 -9.66
CA PHE A 154 -11.39 -4.88 -10.57
C PHE A 154 -10.53 -6.05 -10.09
N VAL A 155 -10.24 -6.13 -8.79
CA VAL A 155 -9.52 -7.28 -8.20
C VAL A 155 -10.28 -8.56 -8.51
N ARG A 156 -11.60 -8.57 -8.25
CA ARG A 156 -12.48 -9.71 -8.45
C ARG A 156 -12.46 -10.22 -9.89
N LYS A 157 -12.66 -9.30 -10.86
CA LYS A 157 -12.77 -9.64 -12.29
C LYS A 157 -11.43 -9.95 -12.95
N SER A 158 -10.40 -9.16 -12.64
CA SER A 158 -9.17 -9.11 -13.45
C SER A 158 -7.95 -9.66 -12.74
N LEU A 159 -7.86 -9.54 -11.41
CA LEU A 159 -6.64 -9.89 -10.66
C LEU A 159 -6.74 -11.23 -9.94
N THR A 160 -7.92 -11.71 -9.56
CA THR A 160 -8.09 -12.91 -8.74
C THR A 160 -7.37 -14.14 -9.31
N SER A 161 -7.50 -14.39 -10.62
CA SER A 161 -6.86 -15.54 -11.26
C SER A 161 -5.33 -15.43 -11.27
N TRP A 162 -4.79 -14.21 -11.43
CA TRP A 162 -3.36 -13.94 -11.41
C TRP A 162 -2.79 -13.99 -10.00
N LEU A 163 -3.49 -13.45 -9.01
CA LEU A 163 -3.13 -13.49 -7.60
C LEU A 163 -3.07 -14.92 -7.07
N LYS A 164 -4.05 -15.76 -7.42
CA LYS A 164 -4.03 -17.18 -7.05
C LYS A 164 -2.79 -17.91 -7.54
N ARG A 165 -2.37 -17.68 -8.80
CA ARG A 165 -1.16 -18.28 -9.36
C ARG A 165 0.13 -17.84 -8.64
N ARG A 166 0.09 -16.71 -7.93
CA ARG A 166 1.21 -16.17 -7.17
C ARG A 166 1.18 -16.50 -5.69
N GLY A 167 0.14 -17.20 -5.21
CA GLY A 167 -0.04 -17.46 -3.77
C GLY A 167 -0.64 -16.29 -3.00
N GLY A 168 -1.30 -15.36 -3.69
CA GLY A 168 -2.01 -14.23 -3.09
C GLY A 168 -1.18 -12.95 -2.97
N TRP A 169 -1.62 -12.05 -2.10
CA TRP A 169 -1.03 -10.71 -1.95
C TRP A 169 0.36 -10.71 -1.32
N VAL A 170 0.72 -11.76 -0.57
CA VAL A 170 2.04 -11.90 0.05
C VAL A 170 3.18 -11.91 -0.96
N ASP A 171 2.94 -12.31 -2.22
CA ASP A 171 3.97 -12.33 -3.27
C ASP A 171 4.51 -10.94 -3.61
N VAL A 172 3.79 -9.86 -3.30
CA VAL A 172 4.27 -8.49 -3.52
C VAL A 172 5.51 -8.18 -2.67
N THR A 173 5.66 -8.79 -1.49
CA THR A 173 6.79 -8.52 -0.59
C THR A 173 8.11 -8.96 -1.22
N LYS A 174 8.08 -9.95 -2.12
CA LYS A 174 9.24 -10.41 -2.89
C LYS A 174 9.71 -9.39 -3.92
N CYS A 175 8.88 -8.40 -4.29
CA CYS A 175 9.29 -7.33 -5.20
C CYS A 175 10.27 -6.35 -4.53
N VAL A 176 10.33 -6.35 -3.20
CA VAL A 176 11.27 -5.57 -2.41
C VAL A 176 12.39 -6.54 -2.02
N VAL A 177 13.45 -6.58 -2.82
CA VAL A 177 14.66 -7.32 -2.44
C VAL A 177 15.19 -6.68 -1.16
N ASN A 178 15.17 -7.41 -0.04
CA ASN A 178 15.75 -7.08 1.27
C ASN A 178 16.25 -5.64 1.38
N THR A 179 15.34 -4.68 1.56
CA THR A 179 15.76 -3.46 2.24
C THR A 179 15.83 -3.85 3.70
N ASP A 180 17.01 -4.34 4.09
CA ASP A 180 17.29 -4.63 5.49
C ASP A 180 16.74 -3.48 6.35
N PRO A 181 16.08 -3.77 7.49
CA PRO A 181 15.73 -2.75 8.47
C PRO A 181 16.96 -1.96 8.97
N SER A 182 18.18 -2.43 8.65
CA SER A 182 19.45 -1.72 8.85
C SER A 182 19.46 -0.33 8.20
N PHE A 183 18.76 -0.08 7.09
CA PHE A 183 18.82 1.24 6.44
C PHE A 183 18.19 2.37 7.32
N ARG A 184 17.25 2.01 8.21
CA ARG A 184 16.74 2.95 9.25
C ARG A 184 17.66 3.08 10.46
N SER A 185 18.61 2.18 10.64
CA SER A 185 19.56 2.19 11.76
C SER A 185 20.79 3.06 11.48
N HIS A 186 21.16 3.25 10.21
CA HIS A 186 22.38 3.97 9.85
C HIS A 186 22.30 5.48 10.14
N TRP A 187 21.15 6.12 9.93
CA TRP A 187 20.99 7.54 10.31
C TRP A 187 20.94 7.72 11.83
N LEU A 188 20.37 6.76 12.58
CA LEU A 188 20.35 6.80 14.05
C LEU A 188 21.74 6.61 14.65
N VAL A 189 22.53 5.67 14.11
CA VAL A 189 23.93 5.47 14.55
C VAL A 189 24.77 6.68 14.16
N SER A 190 24.60 7.22 12.95
CA SER A 190 25.31 8.42 12.51
C SER A 190 24.96 9.65 13.36
N ALA A 191 23.68 9.85 13.69
CA ALA A 191 23.23 10.92 14.57
C ALA A 191 23.72 10.73 16.01
N ALA A 192 23.67 9.51 16.54
CA ALA A 192 24.19 9.19 17.87
C ALA A 192 25.71 9.39 17.96
N CYS A 193 26.46 8.99 16.92
CA CYS A 193 27.89 9.25 16.82
C CYS A 193 28.17 10.76 16.75
N ALA A 194 27.50 11.50 15.86
CA ALA A 194 27.66 12.96 15.76
C ALA A 194 27.37 13.67 17.09
N PHE A 195 26.31 13.27 17.79
CA PHE A 195 25.97 13.78 19.11
C PHE A 195 27.05 13.46 20.15
N GLY A 196 27.55 12.22 20.17
CA GLY A 196 28.64 11.80 21.07
C GLY A 196 29.94 12.60 20.85
N HIS A 197 30.29 12.86 19.59
CA HIS A 197 31.45 13.68 19.24
C HIS A 197 31.28 15.14 19.69
N TYR A 198 30.08 15.71 19.53
CA TYR A 198 29.77 17.08 19.96
C TYR A 198 29.84 17.25 21.49
N VAL A 199 29.28 16.30 22.25
CA VAL A 199 29.37 16.30 23.72
C VAL A 199 30.82 16.19 24.18
N LYS A 200 31.62 15.30 23.58
CA LYS A 200 33.04 15.14 23.92
C LYS A 200 33.83 16.42 23.63
N ALA A 201 33.59 17.08 22.50
CA ALA A 201 34.22 18.35 22.16
C ALA A 201 33.85 19.45 23.17
N THR A 202 32.58 19.51 23.58
CA THR A 202 32.09 20.50 24.55
C THR A 202 32.69 20.28 25.93
N VAL A 203 32.78 19.03 26.40
CA VAL A 203 33.43 18.69 27.68
C VAL A 203 34.93 19.01 27.66
N LEU A 204 35.64 18.70 26.57
CA LEU A 204 37.05 19.07 26.41
C LEU A 204 37.26 20.59 26.36
N TYR A 205 36.33 21.32 25.73
CA TYR A 205 36.36 22.78 25.70
C TYR A 205 36.17 23.35 27.12
N LEU A 206 35.17 22.86 27.85
CA LEU A 206 34.88 23.32 29.22
C LEU A 206 35.95 22.91 30.25
N LEU A 207 36.61 21.76 30.07
CA LEU A 207 37.73 21.34 30.91
C LEU A 207 39.04 22.08 30.58
N ARG A 208 39.16 22.67 29.39
CA ARG A 208 40.31 23.49 29.00
C ARG A 208 40.26 24.92 29.57
N GLU A 209 39.08 25.39 29.98
CA GLU A 209 38.87 26.71 30.58
C GLU A 209 38.95 26.71 32.12
N LYS A 210 39.41 25.62 32.75
CA LYS A 210 39.80 25.56 34.17
C LYS A 210 41.29 25.28 34.32
#